data_AF-A0A7V9E3E6-F1
#
_entry.id   AF-A0A7V9E3E6-F1
#
_cell.length_a   1.000
_cell.length_b   1.000
_cell.length_c   1.000
_cell.angle_alpha   90.00
_cell.angle_beta   90.00
_cell.angle_gamma   90.00
#
_symmetry.space_group_name_H-M   'P 1'
#
loop_
_entity.id
_entity.type
_entity.pdbx_description
1 polymer ?
#
loop_
_entity_poly.entity_id
_entity_poly.type
_entity_poly.pdbx_seq_one_letter_code
_entity_poly.pdbx_strand_id
1 'polypeptide(L)'
;MRQELELAKLEMKEEATKAGKAAGMLAGAGVAGHMALVFISLTVMWALGNVMNLAWAALIVTVLWAIAAAVLGSAGRKKLKQVNPKPEQTIDTLKEDAQWARTLNN
;
A
#
# COMPACT_ATOMS: atom_id res chain seq x y z
N MET A 1 -27.64 -19.14 19.16
CA MET A 1 -27.27 -19.76 17.86
C MET A 1 -27.72 -18.92 16.65
N ARG A 2 -28.99 -18.92 16.17
CA ARG A 2 -29.37 -18.13 14.96
C ARG A 2 -29.20 -16.61 15.12
N GLN A 3 -29.61 -16.06 16.26
CA GLN A 3 -29.47 -14.62 16.54
C GLN A 3 -28.01 -14.17 16.68
N GLU A 4 -27.14 -15.01 17.26
CA GLU A 4 -25.70 -14.73 17.36
C GLU A 4 -25.04 -14.73 15.98
N LEU A 5 -25.47 -15.63 15.08
CA LEU A 5 -25.03 -15.62 13.69
C LEU A 5 -25.53 -14.40 12.92
N GLU A 6 -26.75 -13.92 13.19
CA GLU A 6 -27.27 -12.69 12.61
C GLU A 6 -26.53 -11.46 13.12
N LEU A 7 -26.22 -11.41 14.43
CA LEU A 7 -25.42 -10.34 15.04
C LEU A 7 -24.01 -10.32 14.46
N ALA A 8 -23.34 -11.47 14.40
CA ALA A 8 -22.01 -11.59 13.81
C ALA A 8 -22.01 -11.16 12.33
N LYS A 9 -23.05 -11.51 11.56
CA LYS A 9 -23.20 -11.04 10.17
C LYS A 9 -23.39 -9.53 10.09
N LEU A 10 -24.16 -8.93 11.01
CA LEU A 10 -24.36 -7.48 11.07
C LEU A 10 -23.06 -6.76 11.40
N GLU A 11 -22.35 -7.21 12.43
CA GLU A 11 -21.04 -6.65 12.83
C GLU A 11 -20.01 -6.79 11.70
N MET A 12 -19.90 -7.97 11.10
CA MET A 12 -19.01 -8.20 9.95
C MET A 12 -19.35 -7.29 8.77
N LYS A 13 -20.63 -7.04 8.49
CA LYS A 13 -21.06 -6.15 7.40
C LYS A 13 -20.73 -4.69 7.71
N GLU A 14 -20.92 -4.25 8.94
CA GLU A 14 -20.58 -2.90 9.37
C GLU A 14 -19.06 -2.68 9.27
N GLU A 15 -18.28 -3.64 9.76
CA GLU A 15 -16.82 -3.62 9.71
C GLU A 15 -16.30 -3.63 8.27
N ALA A 16 -16.87 -4.50 7.42
CA ALA A 16 -16.55 -4.52 5.99
C ALA A 16 -16.89 -3.20 5.30
N THR A 17 -17.98 -2.54 5.70
CA THR A 17 -18.36 -1.23 5.14
C THR A 17 -17.39 -0.13 5.56
N LYS A 18 -16.99 -0.12 6.84
CA LYS A 18 -15.98 0.82 7.36
C LYS A 18 -14.64 0.63 6.66
N ALA A 19 -14.17 -0.61 6.57
CA ALA A 19 -12.96 -0.98 5.86
C ALA A 19 -13.03 -0.60 4.37
N GLY A 20 -14.17 -0.86 3.71
CA GLY A 20 -14.40 -0.49 2.32
C GLY A 20 -14.36 1.02 2.07
N LYS A 21 -14.97 1.82 2.96
CA LYS A 21 -14.90 3.29 2.89
C LYS A 21 -13.47 3.79 3.08
N ALA A 22 -12.76 3.27 4.08
CA ALA A 22 -11.36 3.64 4.33
C ALA A 22 -10.46 3.28 3.14
N ALA A 23 -10.59 2.07 2.59
CA ALA A 23 -9.88 1.65 1.40
C ALA A 23 -10.20 2.53 0.19
N GLY A 24 -11.48 2.89 0.00
CA GLY A 24 -11.92 3.81 -1.05
C GLY A 24 -11.32 5.21 -0.90
N MET A 25 -11.29 5.76 0.32
CA MET A 25 -10.64 7.06 0.60
C MET A 25 -9.13 7.01 0.33
N LEU A 26 -8.44 5.95 0.73
CA LEU A 26 -7.01 5.79 0.45
C LEU A 26 -6.72 5.64 -1.04
N ALA A 27 -7.53 4.87 -1.77
CA ALA A 27 -7.43 4.78 -3.23
C ALA A 27 -7.67 6.14 -3.90
N GLY A 28 -8.71 6.85 -3.48
CA GLY A 28 -9.01 8.21 -3.96
C GLY A 28 -7.87 9.19 -3.68
N ALA A 29 -7.30 9.16 -2.47
CA ALA A 29 -6.14 9.98 -2.10
C ALA A 29 -4.90 9.63 -2.95
N GLY A 30 -4.68 8.35 -3.26
CA GLY A 30 -3.61 7.93 -4.16
C GLY A 30 -3.76 8.52 -5.57
N VAL A 31 -4.96 8.45 -6.14
CA VAL A 31 -5.25 9.03 -7.47
C VAL A 31 -5.14 10.56 -7.44
N ALA A 32 -5.75 11.22 -6.46
CA ALA A 32 -5.71 12.67 -6.31
C ALA A 32 -4.27 13.18 -6.09
N GLY A 33 -3.49 12.49 -5.24
CA GLY A 33 -2.08 12.78 -5.02
C GLY A 33 -1.25 12.61 -6.29
N HIS A 34 -1.48 11.54 -7.06
CA HIS A 34 -0.81 11.35 -8.35
C HIS A 34 -1.14 12.49 -9.34
N MET A 35 -2.41 12.89 -9.46
CA MET A 35 -2.82 14.01 -10.30
C MET A 35 -2.20 15.35 -9.86
N ALA A 36 -2.16 15.60 -8.55
CA ALA A 36 -1.49 16.78 -8.01
C ALA A 36 0.00 16.81 -8.40
N LEU A 37 0.70 15.68 -8.33
CA LEU A 37 2.10 15.57 -8.75
C LEU A 37 2.29 15.83 -10.25
N VAL A 38 1.36 15.37 -11.10
CA VAL A 38 1.38 15.68 -12.54
C VAL A 38 1.23 17.18 -12.77
N PHE A 39 0.24 17.83 -12.13
CA PHE A 39 0.05 19.27 -12.30
C PHE A 39 1.22 20.09 -11.76
N ILE A 40 1.79 19.75 -10.61
CA ILE A 40 3.00 20.38 -10.09
C ILE A 40 4.16 20.24 -11.09
N SER A 41 4.31 19.07 -11.71
CA SER A 41 5.35 18.84 -12.72
C SER A 41 5.17 19.75 -13.94
N LEU A 42 3.93 19.90 -14.41
CA LEU A 42 3.61 20.83 -15.50
C LEU A 42 3.88 22.28 -15.08
N THR A 43 3.45 22.69 -13.88
CA THR A 43 3.71 24.04 -13.35
C THR A 43 5.20 24.34 -13.31
N VAL A 44 6.02 23.43 -12.78
CA VAL A 44 7.49 23.59 -12.74
C VAL A 44 8.07 23.66 -14.15
N MET A 45 7.65 22.78 -15.06
CA MET A 45 8.12 22.77 -16.44
C MET A 45 7.81 24.09 -17.16
N TRP A 46 6.57 24.59 -17.05
CA TRP A 46 6.18 25.87 -17.64
C TRP A 46 6.85 27.06 -16.97
N ALA A 47 7.01 27.05 -15.65
CA ALA A 47 7.74 28.10 -14.92
C ALA A 47 9.19 28.21 -15.40
N LEU A 48 9.90 27.07 -15.50
CA LEU A 48 11.25 27.02 -16.07
C LEU A 48 11.26 27.44 -17.55
N GLY A 49 10.22 27.08 -18.31
CA GLY A 49 10.05 27.49 -19.70
C GLY A 49 10.00 29.02 -19.93
N ASN A 50 9.76 29.82 -18.89
CA ASN A 50 9.84 31.29 -19.00
C ASN A 50 11.27 31.82 -19.02
N VAL A 51 12.25 31.02 -18.55
CA VAL A 51 13.67 31.43 -18.45
C VAL A 51 14.61 30.58 -19.33
N MET A 52 14.12 29.47 -19.90
CA MET A 52 14.86 28.61 -20.83
C MET A 52 13.94 27.94 -21.85
N ASN A 53 14.50 27.29 -22.86
CA ASN A 53 13.72 26.49 -23.80
C ASN A 53 12.92 25.39 -23.07
N LEU A 54 11.65 25.22 -23.45
CA LEU A 54 10.73 24.27 -22.81
C LEU A 54 11.23 22.82 -22.84
N ALA A 55 12.00 22.42 -23.88
CA ALA A 55 12.61 21.09 -23.94
C ALA A 55 13.64 20.86 -22.83
N TRP A 56 14.45 21.87 -22.50
CA TRP A 56 15.40 21.79 -21.38
C TRP A 56 14.68 21.76 -20.03
N ALA A 57 13.60 22.55 -19.89
CA ALA A 57 12.75 22.49 -18.72
C ALA A 57 12.11 21.10 -18.52
N ALA A 58 11.57 20.50 -19.58
CA ALA A 58 11.00 19.15 -19.56
C ALA A 58 12.04 18.08 -19.19
N LEU A 59 13.28 18.22 -19.70
CA LEU A 59 14.38 17.32 -19.36
C LEU A 59 14.74 17.41 -17.87
N ILE A 60 14.81 18.60 -17.29
CA ILE A 60 15.06 18.79 -15.86
C ILE A 60 13.98 18.09 -15.02
N VAL A 61 12.70 18.33 -15.34
CA VAL A 61 11.58 17.69 -14.63
C VAL A 61 11.62 16.16 -14.77
N THR A 62 12.01 15.66 -15.94
CA THR A 62 12.18 14.21 -16.17
C THR A 62 13.29 13.62 -15.30
N VAL A 63 14.43 14.31 -15.21
CA VAL A 63 15.55 13.87 -14.35
C VAL A 63 15.14 13.87 -12.87
N LEU A 64 14.38 14.87 -12.42
CA LEU A 64 13.85 14.89 -11.05
C LEU A 64 12.99 13.66 -10.75
N TRP A 65 12.09 13.28 -11.67
CA TRP A 65 11.28 12.08 -11.53
C TRP A 65 12.09 10.79 -11.61
N ALA A 66 13.10 10.73 -12.47
CA ALA A 66 13.99 9.57 -12.57
C ALA A 66 14.73 9.33 -11.24
N ILE A 67 15.22 10.39 -10.59
CA ILE A 67 15.84 10.31 -9.26
C ILE A 67 14.83 9.84 -8.22
N ALA A 68 13.64 10.45 -8.18
CA ALA A 68 12.58 10.06 -7.25
C ALA A 68 12.21 8.57 -7.42
N ALA A 69 12.06 8.10 -8.66
CA ALA A 69 11.76 6.70 -8.98
C ALA A 69 12.90 5.76 -8.56
N ALA A 70 14.16 6.14 -8.77
CA ALA A 70 15.31 5.35 -8.33
C ALA A 70 15.35 5.21 -6.79
N VAL A 71 15.10 6.29 -6.05
CA VAL A 71 15.04 6.29 -4.58
C VAL A 71 13.87 5.45 -4.08
N LEU A 72 12.65 5.70 -4.55
CA LEU A 72 11.46 4.96 -4.12
C LEU A 72 11.55 3.48 -4.51
N GLY A 73 12.00 3.18 -5.72
CA GLY A 73 12.17 1.82 -6.21
C GLY A 73 13.22 1.04 -5.41
N SER A 74 14.36 1.66 -5.09
CA SER A 74 15.39 1.01 -4.26
C SER A 74 14.94 0.82 -2.81
N ALA A 75 14.30 1.83 -2.21
CA ALA A 75 13.75 1.74 -0.86
C ALA A 75 12.65 0.67 -0.75
N GLY A 76 11.72 0.63 -1.71
CA GLY A 76 10.66 -0.37 -1.78
C GLY A 76 11.22 -1.79 -1.91
N ARG A 77 12.18 -2.01 -2.83
CA ARG A 77 12.88 -3.29 -2.96
C ARG A 77 13.57 -3.71 -1.66
N LYS A 78 14.22 -2.78 -0.96
CA LYS A 78 14.88 -3.07 0.33
C LYS A 78 13.87 -3.50 1.39
N LYS A 79 12.75 -2.78 1.52
CA LYS A 79 11.68 -3.14 2.46
C LYS A 79 11.06 -4.50 2.13
N LEU A 80 10.77 -4.77 0.86
CA LEU A 80 10.23 -6.07 0.43
C LEU A 80 11.16 -7.24 0.76
N LYS A 81 12.48 -7.06 0.64
CA LYS A 81 13.46 -8.08 1.04
C LYS A 81 13.49 -8.35 2.55
N GLN A 82 13.01 -7.42 3.37
CA GLN A 82 12.93 -7.56 4.83
C GLN A 82 11.60 -8.13 5.31
N VAL A 83 10.59 -8.21 4.43
CA VAL A 83 9.33 -8.86 4.77
C VAL A 83 9.56 -10.37 4.71
N ASN A 84 9.50 -11.06 5.87
CA ASN A 84 9.45 -12.51 5.92
C ASN A 84 7.99 -12.95 5.70
N PRO A 85 7.64 -13.56 4.55
CA PRO A 85 6.26 -13.95 4.26
C PRO A 85 5.80 -15.15 5.09
N LYS A 86 6.71 -15.85 5.79
CA LYS A 86 6.34 -16.89 6.73
C LYS A 86 6.13 -16.29 8.11
N PRO A 87 4.91 -16.34 8.67
CA PRO A 87 4.70 -16.04 10.07
C PRO A 87 5.26 -17.20 10.90
N GLU A 88 6.55 -17.16 11.21
CA GLU A 88 7.25 -18.22 11.94
C GLU A 88 6.58 -18.53 13.28
N GLN A 89 6.16 -17.48 14.00
CA GLN A 89 5.41 -17.62 15.26
C GLN A 89 4.06 -18.34 15.09
N THR A 90 3.30 -18.01 14.04
CA THR A 90 2.00 -18.67 13.78
C THR A 90 2.18 -20.12 13.34
N ILE A 91 3.25 -20.43 12.61
CA ILE A 91 3.55 -21.80 12.21
C ILE A 91 3.96 -22.64 13.43
N ASP A 92 4.71 -22.06 14.37
CA ASP A 92 5.14 -22.79 15.56
C ASP A 92 3.99 -23.04 16.55
N THR A 93 3.09 -22.07 16.77
CA THR A 93 1.87 -22.30 17.57
C THR A 93 0.98 -23.37 16.94
N LEU A 94 0.82 -23.37 15.61
CA LEU A 94 0.04 -24.40 14.91
C LEU A 94 0.69 -25.80 14.98
N LYS A 95 2.02 -25.89 15.04
CA LYS A 95 2.72 -27.17 15.26
C LYS A 95 2.51 -27.67 16.69
N GLU A 96 2.56 -26.78 17.68
CA GLU A 96 2.34 -27.10 19.10
C GLU A 96 0.91 -27.61 19.32
N ASP A 97 -0.09 -26.92 18.76
CA ASP A 97 -1.50 -27.33 18.79
C ASP A 97 -1.72 -28.69 18.10
N ALA A 98 -1.07 -28.92 16.95
CA ALA A 98 -1.16 -30.18 16.23
C ALA A 98 -0.47 -31.34 16.98
N GLN A 99 0.62 -31.06 17.70
CA GLN A 99 1.29 -32.04 18.55
C GLN A 99 0.42 -32.40 19.76
N TRP A 100 -0.17 -31.41 20.43
CA TRP A 100 -1.06 -31.62 21.56
C TRP A 100 -2.31 -32.43 21.17
N ALA A 101 -2.91 -32.12 20.01
CA ALA A 101 -4.04 -32.89 19.47
C ALA A 101 -3.67 -34.36 19.15
N ARG A 102 -2.45 -34.63 18.66
CA ARG A 102 -1.97 -36.01 18.43
C ARG A 102 -1.76 -36.78 19.74
N THR A 103 -1.30 -36.12 20.80
CA THR A 103 -1.08 -36.79 22.10
C THR A 103 -2.38 -37.17 22.81
N LEU A 104 -3.52 -36.57 22.45
CA LEU A 104 -4.83 -36.92 23.00
C LEU A 104 -5.50 -38.13 22.31
N ASN A 105 -4.99 -38.55 21.15
CA ASN A 105 -5.58 -39.62 20.34
C ASN A 105 -4.80 -40.96 20.42
N ASN A 106 -3.83 -41.05 21.34
CA ASN A 106 -3.05 -42.24 21.68
C ASN A 106 -3.22 -42.57 23.16
#